data_AF-A0A3N4KLF6-F1
#
_entry.id   AF-A0A3N4KLF6-F1
#
_cell.length_a   1.000
_cell.length_b   1.000
_cell.length_c   1.000
_cell.angle_alpha   90.00
_cell.angle_beta   90.00
_cell.angle_gamma   90.00
#
_symmetry.space_group_name_H-M   'P 1'
#
loop_
_entity.id
_entity.type
_entity.pdbx_description
1 polymer ?
#
loop_
_entity_poly.entity_id
_entity_poly.type
_entity_poly.pdbx_seq_one_letter_code
_entity_poly.pdbx_strand_id
1 'polypeptide(L)'
;MLHDMPAELLLNILSYLDNLDPVSHASHTLSLSTRDFKTRTLRTRLANIKHIELLMEIWTPPSFFKPRGGSPAYSKESYITRPQDRLYDMLCDPHMVVKVEEYLDNLEKKARAAQKIASHLLTMMSFDTDEEQHSYATMIVIELWSAQSRYGHDVDGRWSNINDECGLQEVHVRDNYVTSLPSEIQEAMITAYNALAQRLQPPFYSSSRRGHGGRIIEGEGMWLYRLIVKEGMETILTLLEQRG
;
A
#
# COMPACT_ATOMS: atom_id res chain seq x y z
N MET A 1 0.26 -45.20 6.09
CA MET A 1 -1.05 -44.55 6.31
C MET A 1 -1.04 -43.07 5.92
N LEU A 2 -0.37 -42.15 6.64
CA LEU A 2 -0.26 -40.74 6.17
C LEU A 2 0.65 -40.58 4.93
N HIS A 3 1.64 -41.46 4.76
CA HIS A 3 2.57 -41.45 3.62
C HIS A 3 1.96 -41.89 2.30
N ASP A 4 0.82 -42.58 2.32
CA ASP A 4 0.16 -43.14 1.13
C ASP A 4 -1.02 -42.28 0.66
N MET A 5 -1.20 -41.10 1.29
CA MET A 5 -2.33 -40.22 1.02
C MET A 5 -2.02 -39.29 -0.17
N PRO A 6 -2.98 -39.09 -1.10
CA PRO A 6 -2.86 -38.09 -2.16
C PRO A 6 -2.55 -36.70 -1.59
N ALA A 7 -1.61 -35.99 -2.20
CA ALA A 7 -1.17 -34.68 -1.74
C ALA A 7 -2.32 -33.68 -1.58
N GLU A 8 -3.34 -33.77 -2.44
CA GLU A 8 -4.54 -32.92 -2.40
C GLU A 8 -5.38 -33.12 -1.13
N LEU A 9 -5.57 -34.37 -0.70
CA LEU A 9 -6.29 -34.69 0.54
C LEU A 9 -5.47 -34.25 1.76
N LEU A 10 -4.16 -34.43 1.70
CA LEU A 10 -3.29 -34.01 2.78
C LEU A 10 -3.28 -32.48 2.94
N LEU A 11 -3.23 -31.73 1.83
CA LEU A 11 -3.34 -30.27 1.84
C LEU A 11 -4.69 -29.79 2.35
N ASN A 12 -5.78 -30.49 2.02
CA ASN A 12 -7.11 -30.18 2.54
C ASN A 12 -7.24 -30.48 4.04
N ILE A 13 -6.47 -31.44 4.59
CA ILE A 13 -6.43 -31.67 6.04
C ILE A 13 -5.61 -30.57 6.74
N LEU A 14 -4.46 -30.21 6.17
CA LEU A 14 -3.60 -29.15 6.69
C LEU A 14 -4.32 -27.79 6.72
N SER A 15 -5.28 -27.52 5.82
CA SER A 15 -6.07 -26.28 5.84
C SER A 15 -7.03 -26.15 7.02
N TYR A 16 -7.34 -27.23 7.74
CA TYR A 16 -8.17 -27.19 8.96
C TYR A 16 -7.36 -27.06 10.25
N LEU A 17 -6.03 -26.99 10.18
CA LEU A 17 -5.16 -26.92 11.35
C LEU A 17 -4.64 -25.50 11.56
N ASP A 18 -4.93 -24.92 12.73
CA ASP A 18 -4.49 -23.58 13.11
C ASP A 18 -2.97 -23.49 13.33
N ASN A 19 -2.34 -24.59 13.77
CA ASN A 19 -0.90 -24.67 13.98
C ASN A 19 -0.30 -25.90 13.30
N LEU A 20 0.53 -25.66 12.28
CA LEU A 20 1.17 -26.69 11.46
C LEU A 20 2.57 -27.07 11.96
N ASP A 21 3.13 -26.34 12.93
CA ASP A 21 4.49 -26.57 13.42
C ASP A 21 4.68 -27.97 14.04
N PRO A 22 3.74 -28.50 14.87
CA PRO A 22 3.87 -29.86 15.41
C PRO A 22 3.86 -30.94 14.33
N VAL A 23 3.10 -30.71 13.25
CA VAL A 23 2.91 -31.65 12.13
C VAL A 23 4.14 -31.64 11.23
N SER A 24 4.79 -30.49 11.06
CA SER A 24 6.00 -30.33 10.26
C SER A 24 7.19 -31.15 10.78
N HIS A 25 7.30 -31.33 12.10
CA HIS A 25 8.40 -32.07 12.73
C HIS A 25 8.16 -33.58 12.82
N ALA A 26 6.93 -34.05 12.55
CA ALA A 26 6.57 -35.46 12.71
C ALA A 26 7.13 -36.36 11.60
N SER A 27 7.36 -35.82 10.39
CA SER A 27 7.84 -36.59 9.25
C SER A 27 8.34 -35.70 8.12
N HIS A 28 9.37 -36.15 7.39
CA HIS A 28 9.89 -35.44 6.22
C HIS A 28 8.81 -35.20 5.15
N THR A 29 7.93 -36.16 4.91
CA THR A 29 6.81 -36.00 3.96
C THR A 29 5.82 -34.93 4.43
N LEU A 30 5.47 -34.91 5.72
CA LEU A 30 4.56 -33.92 6.30
C LEU A 30 5.20 -32.52 6.34
N SER A 31 6.50 -32.44 6.58
CA SER A 31 7.28 -31.20 6.47
C SER A 31 7.19 -30.61 5.06
N LEU A 32 7.39 -31.45 4.03
CA LEU A 32 7.30 -31.02 2.63
C LEU A 32 5.89 -30.55 2.26
N SER A 33 4.86 -31.31 2.65
CA SER A 33 3.48 -30.93 2.32
C SER A 33 2.97 -29.72 3.11
N THR A 34 3.39 -29.55 4.36
CA THR A 34 3.15 -28.34 5.16
C THR A 34 3.78 -27.12 4.48
N ARG A 35 5.00 -27.27 3.95
CA ARG A 35 5.69 -26.21 3.21
C ARG A 35 4.99 -25.87 1.90
N ASP A 36 4.56 -26.87 1.15
CA ASP A 36 3.81 -26.67 -0.09
C ASP A 36 2.47 -25.97 0.18
N PHE A 37 1.79 -26.32 1.27
CA PHE A 37 0.60 -25.63 1.74
C PHE A 37 0.89 -24.15 2.04
N LYS A 38 1.86 -23.86 2.92
CA LYS A 38 2.25 -22.49 3.29
C LYS A 38 2.61 -21.65 2.05
N THR A 39 3.32 -22.24 1.09
CA THR A 39 3.69 -21.58 -0.17
C THR A 39 2.46 -21.27 -1.04
N ARG A 40 1.51 -22.21 -1.14
CA ARG A 40 0.26 -21.99 -1.89
C ARG A 40 -0.59 -20.90 -1.24
N THR A 41 -0.77 -20.95 0.08
CA THR A 41 -1.50 -19.94 0.85
C THR A 41 -0.92 -18.55 0.63
N LEU A 42 0.41 -18.42 0.71
CA LEU A 42 1.09 -17.15 0.46
C LEU A 42 0.81 -16.60 -0.95
N ARG A 43 0.85 -17.45 -1.98
CA ARG A 43 0.56 -17.04 -3.37
C ARG A 43 -0.88 -16.59 -3.54
N THR A 44 -1.82 -17.34 -2.97
CA THR A 44 -3.24 -16.96 -3.02
C THR A 44 -3.46 -15.62 -2.33
N ARG A 45 -2.84 -15.38 -1.18
CA ARG A 45 -2.90 -14.08 -0.50
C ARG A 45 -2.34 -12.95 -1.37
N LEU A 46 -1.13 -13.11 -1.91
CA LEU A 46 -0.50 -12.13 -2.79
C LEU A 46 -1.35 -11.82 -4.03
N ALA A 47 -1.95 -12.83 -4.65
CA ALA A 47 -2.81 -12.66 -5.82
C ALA A 47 -4.12 -11.92 -5.50
N ASN A 48 -4.60 -12.00 -4.26
CA ASN A 48 -5.84 -11.37 -3.83
C ASN A 48 -5.67 -9.89 -3.45
N ILE A 49 -4.44 -9.42 -3.24
CA ILE A 49 -4.17 -8.01 -2.90
C ILE A 49 -4.23 -7.18 -4.19
N LYS A 50 -5.22 -6.30 -4.31
CA LYS A 50 -5.33 -5.35 -5.42
C LYS A 50 -4.12 -4.42 -5.45
N HIS A 51 -3.57 -4.17 -6.64
CA HIS A 51 -2.38 -3.33 -6.85
C HIS A 51 -1.13 -3.76 -6.05
N ILE A 52 -0.95 -5.06 -5.80
CA ILE A 52 0.19 -5.59 -5.03
C ILE A 52 1.55 -5.12 -5.56
N GLU A 53 1.74 -5.03 -6.87
CA GLU A 53 3.00 -4.59 -7.47
C GLU A 53 3.34 -3.15 -7.05
N LEU A 54 2.37 -2.24 -7.15
CA LEU A 54 2.51 -0.85 -6.73
C LEU A 54 2.72 -0.72 -5.21
N LEU A 55 1.97 -1.50 -4.42
CA LEU A 55 2.13 -1.51 -2.97
C LEU A 55 3.53 -1.96 -2.55
N MET A 56 4.09 -2.98 -3.21
CA MET A 56 5.45 -3.46 -2.96
C MET A 56 6.52 -2.50 -3.50
N GLU A 57 6.22 -1.72 -4.55
CA GLU A 57 7.12 -0.66 -5.03
C GLU A 57 7.23 0.49 -4.02
N ILE A 58 6.11 0.93 -3.46
CA ILE A 58 6.06 2.06 -2.52
C ILE A 58 6.53 1.65 -1.12
N TRP A 59 5.99 0.55 -0.58
CA TRP A 59 6.36 0.01 0.73
C TRP A 59 7.26 -1.19 0.53
N THR A 60 8.50 -0.90 0.12
CA THR A 60 9.47 -1.93 -0.29
C THR A 60 9.58 -3.05 0.74
N PRO A 61 9.44 -4.31 0.33
CA PRO A 61 9.55 -5.42 1.25
C PRO A 61 10.97 -5.46 1.84
N PRO A 62 11.14 -6.09 3.02
CA PRO A 62 12.46 -6.33 3.58
C PRO A 62 13.38 -7.03 2.58
N SER A 63 14.70 -6.84 2.73
CA SER A 63 15.77 -7.29 1.81
C SER A 63 15.71 -8.77 1.43
N PHE A 64 15.01 -9.57 2.20
CA PHE A 64 14.82 -10.99 1.97
C PHE A 64 13.89 -11.31 0.78
N PHE A 65 13.01 -10.38 0.37
CA PHE A 65 12.27 -10.47 -0.90
C PHE A 65 13.09 -10.04 -2.13
N LYS A 66 14.34 -9.56 -1.95
CA LYS A 66 15.20 -9.18 -3.08
C LYS A 66 15.89 -10.42 -3.68
N PRO A 67 15.93 -10.57 -5.01
CA PRO A 67 16.75 -11.59 -5.64
C PRO A 67 18.25 -11.28 -5.43
N ARG A 68 18.87 -11.89 -4.41
CA ARG A 68 20.32 -12.03 -4.25
C ARG A 68 20.99 -12.44 -5.58
N GLY A 69 21.74 -11.54 -6.22
CA GLY A 69 22.45 -11.79 -7.48
C GLY A 69 21.99 -10.98 -8.70
N GLY A 70 20.96 -10.14 -8.59
CA GLY A 70 20.68 -9.11 -9.60
C GLY A 70 21.74 -8.01 -9.51
N SER A 71 22.51 -7.79 -10.57
CA SER A 71 23.46 -6.67 -10.63
C SER A 71 22.74 -5.35 -10.33
N PRO A 72 23.24 -4.49 -9.42
CA PRO A 72 22.55 -3.30 -8.94
C PRO A 72 22.44 -2.15 -9.95
N ALA A 73 22.73 -2.39 -11.24
CA ALA A 73 23.04 -1.33 -12.18
C ALA A 73 21.92 -0.97 -13.18
N TYR A 74 20.97 -1.87 -13.53
CA TYR A 74 20.09 -1.59 -14.68
C TYR A 74 18.67 -2.19 -14.67
N SER A 75 18.18 -2.77 -13.57
CA SER A 75 16.78 -3.19 -13.48
C SER A 75 16.07 -2.42 -12.38
N LYS A 76 14.93 -1.78 -12.70
CA LYS A 76 13.91 -1.42 -11.70
C LYS A 76 13.81 -2.57 -10.70
N GLU A 77 13.96 -2.30 -9.40
CA GLU A 77 14.04 -3.33 -8.37
C GLU A 77 12.81 -4.25 -8.47
N SER A 78 12.95 -5.43 -9.08
CA SER A 78 11.85 -6.38 -9.21
C SER A 78 11.76 -7.21 -7.93
N TYR A 79 10.70 -6.99 -7.17
CA TYR A 79 10.39 -7.82 -6.02
C TYR A 79 9.88 -9.18 -6.47
N ILE A 80 10.09 -10.20 -5.63
CA ILE A 80 9.58 -11.55 -5.89
C ILE A 80 8.05 -11.52 -5.82
N THR A 81 7.40 -11.34 -6.97
CA THR A 81 5.93 -11.47 -7.15
C THR A 81 5.53 -12.86 -7.63
N ARG A 82 6.51 -13.71 -7.95
CA ARG A 82 6.32 -15.06 -8.52
C ARG A 82 7.20 -16.09 -7.82
N PRO A 83 6.82 -17.37 -7.79
CA PRO A 83 7.60 -18.39 -7.11
C PRO A 83 8.92 -18.64 -7.80
N GLN A 84 10.00 -18.17 -7.20
CA GLN A 84 11.32 -18.76 -7.38
C GLN A 84 11.62 -19.61 -6.15
N ASP A 85 12.55 -20.56 -6.29
CA ASP A 85 13.00 -21.54 -5.28
C ASP A 85 13.32 -20.91 -3.90
N ARG A 86 13.48 -19.59 -3.82
CA ARG A 86 13.81 -18.81 -2.62
C ARG A 86 12.66 -18.53 -1.66
N LEU A 87 11.43 -18.42 -2.17
CA LEU A 87 10.24 -18.37 -1.28
C LEU A 87 10.14 -19.68 -0.48
N TYR A 88 10.58 -20.80 -1.06
CA TYR A 88 10.58 -22.10 -0.39
C TYR A 88 11.60 -22.17 0.75
N ASP A 89 12.80 -21.61 0.60
CA ASP A 89 13.83 -21.59 1.66
C ASP A 89 13.47 -20.62 2.79
N MET A 90 12.81 -19.51 2.47
CA MET A 90 12.37 -18.50 3.44
C MET A 90 11.27 -19.00 4.37
N LEU A 91 10.29 -19.72 3.81
CA LEU A 91 9.17 -20.29 4.58
C LEU A 91 9.59 -21.47 5.46
N CYS A 92 10.87 -21.86 5.44
CA CYS A 92 11.46 -22.87 6.33
C CYS A 92 11.97 -22.28 7.65
N ASP A 93 12.16 -20.96 7.77
CA ASP A 93 12.52 -20.31 9.04
C ASP A 93 11.26 -19.72 9.70
N PRO A 94 10.85 -20.22 10.89
CA PRO A 94 9.70 -19.69 11.62
C PRO A 94 9.74 -18.17 11.84
N HIS A 95 10.94 -17.60 12.04
CA HIS A 95 11.09 -16.15 12.25
C HIS A 95 10.85 -15.35 10.97
N MET A 96 11.15 -15.93 9.81
CA MET A 96 10.90 -15.29 8.52
C MET A 96 9.43 -15.39 8.13
N VAL A 97 8.76 -16.49 8.47
CA VAL A 97 7.31 -16.65 8.26
C VAL A 97 6.54 -15.53 8.96
N VAL A 98 6.82 -15.29 10.24
CA VAL A 98 6.17 -14.20 11.00
C VAL A 98 6.39 -12.83 10.35
N LYS A 99 7.61 -12.52 9.93
CA LYS A 99 7.92 -11.24 9.25
C LYS A 99 7.23 -11.09 7.90
N VAL A 100 7.10 -12.19 7.15
CA VAL A 100 6.37 -12.21 5.87
C VAL A 100 4.87 -11.98 6.12
N GLU A 101 4.30 -12.63 7.13
CA GLU A 101 2.90 -12.46 7.50
C GLU A 101 2.61 -11.03 7.97
N GLU A 102 3.42 -10.47 8.87
CA GLU A 102 3.28 -9.08 9.33
C GLU A 102 3.35 -8.07 8.18
N TYR A 103 4.27 -8.28 7.25
CA TYR A 103 4.42 -7.42 6.07
C TYR A 103 3.19 -7.52 5.16
N LEU A 104 2.69 -8.72 4.88
CA LEU A 104 1.50 -8.91 4.07
C LEU A 104 0.25 -8.36 4.73
N ASP A 105 0.09 -8.55 6.04
CA ASP A 105 -1.01 -7.98 6.82
C ASP A 105 -1.01 -6.45 6.72
N ASN A 106 0.17 -5.82 6.77
CA ASN A 106 0.31 -4.39 6.58
C ASN A 106 -0.08 -3.95 5.16
N LEU A 107 0.36 -4.66 4.11
CA LEU A 107 -0.04 -4.37 2.73
C LEU A 107 -1.54 -4.54 2.51
N GLU A 108 -2.14 -5.59 3.06
CA GLU A 108 -3.58 -5.84 3.00
C GLU A 108 -4.37 -4.72 3.68
N LYS A 109 -3.93 -4.25 4.85
CA LYS A 109 -4.53 -3.10 5.54
C LYS A 109 -4.47 -1.83 4.68
N LYS A 110 -3.31 -1.53 4.09
CA LYS A 110 -3.15 -0.39 3.18
C LYS A 110 -4.03 -0.50 1.94
N ALA A 111 -4.09 -1.68 1.31
CA ALA A 111 -4.94 -1.93 0.15
C ALA A 111 -6.42 -1.72 0.48
N ARG A 112 -6.90 -2.26 1.61
CA ARG A 112 -8.29 -2.09 2.08
C ARG A 112 -8.60 -0.62 2.42
N ALA A 113 -7.68 0.07 3.08
CA ALA A 113 -7.85 1.49 3.41
C ALA A 113 -7.91 2.34 2.14
N ALA A 114 -7.01 2.10 1.18
CA ALA A 114 -7.02 2.78 -0.11
C ALA A 114 -8.33 2.55 -0.87
N GLN A 115 -8.81 1.30 -0.92
CA GLN A 115 -10.08 0.95 -1.57
C GLN A 115 -11.28 1.67 -0.93
N LYS A 116 -11.32 1.79 0.39
CA LYS A 116 -12.37 2.54 1.09
C LYS A 116 -12.31 4.04 0.79
N ILE A 117 -11.12 4.64 0.86
CA ILE A 117 -10.91 6.06 0.53
C ILE A 117 -11.29 6.33 -0.94
N ALA A 118 -10.91 5.44 -1.86
CA ALA A 118 -11.28 5.53 -3.27
C ALA A 118 -12.81 5.48 -3.46
N SER A 119 -13.50 4.62 -2.71
CA SER A 119 -14.98 4.57 -2.72
C SER A 119 -15.56 5.93 -2.30
N HIS A 120 -15.03 6.53 -1.23
CA HIS A 120 -15.43 7.86 -0.79
C HIS A 120 -15.16 8.93 -1.86
N LEU A 121 -13.98 8.90 -2.49
CA LEU A 121 -13.63 9.84 -3.56
C LEU A 121 -14.59 9.77 -4.75
N LEU A 122 -14.89 8.57 -5.25
CA LEU A 122 -15.81 8.38 -6.37
C LEU A 122 -17.21 8.90 -6.04
N THR A 123 -17.70 8.65 -4.81
CA THR A 123 -18.99 9.21 -4.37
C THR A 123 -19.00 10.74 -4.32
N MET A 124 -17.88 11.37 -3.92
CA MET A 124 -17.77 12.83 -3.86
C MET A 124 -17.69 13.47 -5.24
N MET A 125 -17.00 12.80 -6.17
CA MET A 125 -16.81 13.28 -7.53
C MET A 125 -18.00 12.97 -8.46
N SER A 126 -19.05 12.29 -7.95
CA SER A 126 -20.23 11.88 -8.71
C SER A 126 -19.89 11.04 -9.96
N PHE A 127 -18.83 10.24 -9.88
CA PHE A 127 -18.45 9.34 -10.96
C PHE A 127 -19.22 8.02 -10.89
N ASP A 128 -19.34 7.35 -12.04
CA ASP A 128 -19.92 6.01 -12.11
C ASP A 128 -19.06 5.03 -11.28
N THR A 129 -19.69 4.19 -10.48
CA THR A 129 -18.99 3.22 -9.62
C THR A 129 -18.61 1.96 -10.39
N ASP A 130 -18.02 2.11 -11.58
CA ASP A 130 -17.52 1.00 -12.36
C ASP A 130 -16.24 0.43 -11.73
N GLU A 131 -15.98 -0.86 -11.95
CA GLU A 131 -14.84 -1.57 -11.37
C GLU A 131 -13.50 -0.99 -11.87
N GLU A 132 -13.42 -0.58 -13.14
CA GLU A 132 -12.23 0.05 -13.71
C GLU A 132 -11.95 1.42 -13.06
N GLN A 133 -12.98 2.22 -12.85
CA GLN A 133 -12.86 3.52 -12.19
C GLN A 133 -12.50 3.37 -10.71
N HIS A 134 -13.04 2.34 -10.05
CA HIS A 134 -12.67 1.97 -8.68
C HIS A 134 -11.21 1.55 -8.56
N SER A 135 -10.75 0.70 -9.48
CA SER A 135 -9.35 0.28 -9.59
C SER A 135 -8.43 1.48 -9.82
N TYR A 136 -8.77 2.36 -10.77
CA TYR A 136 -7.99 3.56 -11.04
C TYR A 136 -7.96 4.52 -9.83
N ALA A 137 -9.10 4.81 -9.21
CA ALA A 137 -9.16 5.65 -8.01
C ALA A 137 -8.36 5.05 -6.85
N THR A 138 -8.39 3.73 -6.68
CA THR A 138 -7.58 3.03 -5.67
C THR A 138 -6.09 3.20 -5.93
N MET A 139 -5.65 3.07 -7.20
CA MET A 139 -4.27 3.34 -7.59
C MET A 139 -3.86 4.79 -7.26
N ILE A 140 -4.69 5.78 -7.58
CA ILE A 140 -4.42 7.19 -7.27
C ILE A 140 -4.27 7.44 -5.76
N VAL A 141 -5.12 6.81 -4.95
CA VAL A 141 -4.99 6.88 -3.48
C VAL A 141 -3.68 6.25 -3.01
N ILE A 142 -3.29 5.10 -3.56
CA ILE A 142 -2.02 4.47 -3.23
C ILE A 142 -0.84 5.40 -3.57
N GLU A 143 -0.83 6.00 -4.76
CA GLU A 143 0.21 6.93 -5.20
C GLU A 143 0.28 8.18 -4.32
N LEU A 144 -0.86 8.75 -3.95
CA LEU A 144 -0.93 9.92 -3.07
C LEU A 144 -0.29 9.65 -1.70
N TRP A 145 -0.47 8.44 -1.17
CA TRP A 145 0.12 8.02 0.10
C TRP A 145 1.55 7.47 -0.02
N SER A 146 2.13 7.40 -1.22
CA SER A 146 3.56 7.10 -1.39
C SER A 146 4.45 8.07 -0.62
N ALA A 147 3.98 9.31 -0.42
CA ALA A 147 4.64 10.34 0.37
C ALA A 147 4.93 9.88 1.81
N GLN A 148 4.06 9.08 2.42
CA GLN A 148 4.28 8.54 3.78
C GLN A 148 5.53 7.64 3.82
N SER A 149 5.69 6.74 2.84
CA SER A 149 6.87 5.87 2.77
C SER A 149 8.15 6.69 2.63
N ARG A 150 8.09 7.75 1.82
CA ARG A 150 9.26 8.56 1.43
C ARG A 150 9.65 9.59 2.47
N TYR A 151 8.70 10.14 3.22
CA TYR A 151 8.94 11.28 4.12
C TYR A 151 8.48 11.06 5.56
N GLY A 152 7.83 9.94 5.87
CA GLY A 152 7.31 9.66 7.23
C GLY A 152 8.38 9.58 8.32
N HIS A 153 9.64 9.41 7.95
CA HIS A 153 10.78 9.37 8.88
C HIS A 153 11.28 10.78 9.28
N ASP A 154 10.97 11.82 8.51
CA ASP A 154 11.41 13.20 8.75
C ASP A 154 10.34 14.22 8.28
N VAL A 155 9.18 14.17 8.95
CA VAL A 155 8.02 15.00 8.60
C VAL A 155 8.26 16.49 8.90
N ASP A 156 9.08 16.81 9.89
CA ASP A 156 9.31 18.21 10.25
C ASP A 156 10.50 18.80 9.46
N GLY A 157 11.56 18.01 9.22
CA GLY A 157 12.75 18.46 8.50
C GLY A 157 12.50 18.68 7.00
N ARG A 158 11.69 17.84 6.35
CA ARG A 158 11.36 18.02 4.92
C ARG A 158 10.50 19.27 4.67
N TRP A 159 9.66 19.67 5.64
CA TRP A 159 8.75 20.81 5.50
C TRP A 159 9.27 22.11 6.13
N SER A 160 10.41 22.09 6.84
CA SER A 160 10.98 23.29 7.47
C SER A 160 11.28 24.43 6.49
N ASN A 161 11.45 24.09 5.20
CA ASN A 161 11.78 25.04 4.13
C ASN A 161 10.62 25.23 3.12
N ILE A 162 9.45 24.64 3.39
CA ILE A 162 8.25 24.77 2.55
C ILE A 162 7.34 25.77 3.24
N ASN A 163 7.07 26.89 2.58
CA ASN A 163 6.18 27.92 3.12
C ASN A 163 4.78 27.31 3.33
N ASP A 164 4.10 27.67 4.42
CA ASP A 164 2.77 27.11 4.73
C ASP A 164 1.70 27.50 3.69
N GLU A 165 2.00 28.52 2.88
CA GLU A 165 1.18 28.97 1.74
C GLU A 165 1.36 28.14 0.46
N CYS A 166 2.33 27.22 0.42
CA CYS A 166 2.54 26.34 -0.73
C CYS A 166 1.42 25.30 -0.84
N GLY A 167 0.86 25.14 -2.04
CA GLY A 167 -0.12 24.08 -2.36
C GLY A 167 0.53 22.75 -2.72
N LEU A 168 -0.28 21.69 -2.83
CA LEU A 168 0.20 20.35 -3.20
C LEU A 168 0.94 20.34 -4.54
N GLN A 169 0.48 21.10 -5.52
CA GLN A 169 1.10 21.19 -6.84
C GLN A 169 2.56 21.66 -6.77
N GLU A 170 2.85 22.65 -5.93
CA GLU A 170 4.21 23.18 -5.76
C GLU A 170 5.15 22.15 -5.12
N VAL A 171 4.61 21.29 -4.26
CA VAL A 171 5.38 20.19 -3.65
C VAL A 171 5.59 19.05 -4.63
N HIS A 172 4.59 18.70 -5.44
CA HIS A 172 4.71 17.70 -6.49
C HIS A 172 5.77 18.07 -7.53
N VAL A 173 5.88 19.34 -7.92
CA VAL A 173 6.93 19.82 -8.85
C VAL A 173 8.35 19.64 -8.29
N ARG A 174 8.50 19.64 -6.97
CA ARG A 174 9.80 19.44 -6.29
C ARG A 174 10.08 17.98 -5.92
N ASP A 175 9.20 17.08 -6.31
CA ASP A 175 9.24 15.67 -5.94
C ASP A 175 9.58 14.80 -7.14
N ASN A 176 10.85 14.35 -7.20
CA ASN A 176 11.36 13.56 -8.31
C ASN A 176 10.51 12.31 -8.61
N TYR A 177 9.93 11.68 -7.57
CA TYR A 177 9.05 10.53 -7.76
C TYR A 177 7.79 10.95 -8.52
N VAL A 178 7.11 11.99 -8.05
CA VAL A 178 5.86 12.46 -8.66
C VAL A 178 6.10 12.98 -10.08
N THR A 179 7.19 13.72 -10.31
CA THR A 179 7.54 14.20 -11.65
C THR A 179 7.85 13.08 -12.66
N SER A 180 8.20 11.89 -12.18
CA SER A 180 8.44 10.72 -13.04
C SER A 180 7.17 9.94 -13.39
N LEU A 181 6.06 10.20 -12.70
CA LEU A 181 4.76 9.60 -13.00
C LEU A 181 4.15 10.22 -14.27
N PRO A 182 3.28 9.50 -14.99
CA PRO A 182 2.47 10.06 -16.08
C PRO A 182 1.69 11.31 -15.63
N SER A 183 1.53 12.28 -16.53
CA SER A 183 0.82 13.54 -16.25
C SER A 183 -0.61 13.33 -15.74
N GLU A 184 -1.29 12.32 -16.28
CA GLU A 184 -2.66 11.97 -15.91
C GLU A 184 -2.74 11.54 -14.43
N ILE A 185 -1.74 10.80 -13.95
CA ILE A 185 -1.67 10.37 -12.55
C ILE A 185 -1.38 11.57 -11.65
N GLN A 186 -0.47 12.46 -12.04
CA GLN A 186 -0.15 13.67 -11.27
C GLN A 186 -1.38 14.56 -11.09
N GLU A 187 -2.13 14.81 -12.17
CA GLU A 187 -3.36 15.61 -12.15
C GLU A 187 -4.47 14.93 -11.33
N ALA A 188 -4.63 13.61 -11.46
CA ALA A 188 -5.59 12.84 -10.68
C ALA A 188 -5.25 12.86 -9.18
N MET A 189 -3.97 12.78 -8.80
CA MET A 189 -3.54 12.90 -7.40
C MET A 189 -3.88 14.27 -6.81
N ILE A 190 -3.66 15.36 -7.56
CA ILE A 190 -4.02 16.72 -7.13
C ILE A 190 -5.53 16.83 -6.97
N THR A 191 -6.29 16.29 -7.92
CA THR A 191 -7.76 16.30 -7.88
C THR A 191 -8.30 15.52 -6.68
N ALA A 192 -7.78 14.31 -6.43
CA ALA A 192 -8.13 13.49 -5.28
C ALA A 192 -7.80 14.20 -3.95
N TYR A 193 -6.62 14.82 -3.84
CA TYR A 193 -6.24 15.59 -2.67
C TYR A 193 -7.20 16.75 -2.41
N ASN A 194 -7.52 17.53 -3.44
CA ASN A 194 -8.42 18.67 -3.32
C ASN A 194 -9.84 18.24 -2.94
N ALA A 195 -10.33 17.12 -3.49
CA ALA A 195 -11.62 16.54 -3.11
C ALA A 195 -11.64 16.11 -1.63
N LEU A 196 -10.57 15.45 -1.16
CA LEU A 196 -10.42 15.06 0.24
C LEU A 196 -10.37 16.29 1.17
N ALA A 197 -9.57 17.30 0.83
CA ALA A 197 -9.46 18.53 1.59
C ALA A 197 -10.81 19.23 1.72
N GLN A 198 -11.55 19.36 0.62
CA GLN A 198 -12.90 19.93 0.61
C GLN A 198 -13.87 19.15 1.51
N ARG A 199 -13.82 17.81 1.47
CA ARG A 199 -14.70 16.97 2.30
C ARG A 199 -14.36 17.08 3.79
N LEU A 200 -13.08 17.12 4.12
CA LEU A 200 -12.61 17.20 5.50
C LEU A 200 -12.76 18.60 6.11
N GLN A 201 -13.08 19.64 5.32
CA GLN A 201 -13.35 21.02 5.78
C GLN A 201 -12.21 21.58 6.69
N PRO A 202 -12.38 22.72 7.43
CA PRO A 202 -11.29 23.25 8.25
C PRO A 202 -10.77 22.23 9.27
N PRO A 203 -9.45 22.17 9.50
CA PRO A 203 -8.42 23.14 9.06
C PRO A 203 -7.80 22.86 7.68
N PHE A 204 -8.33 21.90 6.91
CA PHE A 204 -7.73 21.47 5.64
C PHE A 204 -8.29 22.21 4.42
N TYR A 205 -9.41 22.90 4.60
CA TYR A 205 -10.08 23.69 3.57
C TYR A 205 -11.02 24.70 4.23
N SER A 206 -10.86 26.01 3.97
CA SER A 206 -11.90 26.97 4.32
C SER A 206 -12.48 27.65 3.09
N SER A 207 -13.77 27.91 3.22
CA SER A 207 -14.60 28.62 2.27
C SER A 207 -14.20 30.09 2.08
N SER A 208 -13.20 30.58 2.82
CA SER A 208 -12.77 31.98 2.86
C SER A 208 -11.95 32.35 1.63
N ARG A 209 -12.57 32.38 0.44
CA ARG A 209 -12.00 32.89 -0.83
C ARG A 209 -11.78 34.43 -0.82
N ARG A 210 -11.21 35.01 0.23
CA ARG A 210 -10.86 36.45 0.27
C ARG A 210 -9.37 36.62 0.54
N GLY A 211 -8.55 36.32 -0.47
CA GLY A 211 -7.21 36.86 -0.58
C GLY A 211 -7.29 38.33 -1.03
N HIS A 212 -6.91 39.25 -0.16
CA HIS A 212 -6.60 40.63 -0.54
C HIS A 212 -5.32 40.57 -1.41
N GLY A 213 -5.44 40.73 -2.73
CA GLY A 213 -4.29 40.70 -3.65
C GLY A 213 -4.36 39.75 -4.87
N GLY A 214 -5.53 39.22 -5.23
CA GLY A 214 -5.76 38.67 -6.57
C GLY A 214 -5.11 37.32 -6.90
N ARG A 215 -4.39 36.68 -5.97
CA ARG A 215 -4.04 35.26 -6.09
C ARG A 215 -5.15 34.40 -5.50
N ILE A 216 -5.63 33.45 -6.29
CA ILE A 216 -6.46 32.34 -5.83
C ILE A 216 -5.59 31.55 -4.86
N ILE A 217 -5.84 31.69 -3.55
CA ILE A 217 -5.23 30.81 -2.56
C ILE A 217 -6.00 29.50 -2.69
N GLU A 218 -5.40 28.54 -3.38
CA GLU A 218 -5.92 27.17 -3.41
C GLU A 218 -5.81 26.60 -1.98
N GLY A 219 -6.91 26.70 -1.24
CA GLY A 219 -7.25 25.94 -0.03
C GLY A 219 -6.11 25.60 0.93
N GLU A 220 -5.77 26.54 1.81
CA GLU A 220 -5.27 26.29 3.18
C GLU A 220 -4.07 25.34 3.36
N GLY A 221 -3.12 25.34 2.44
CA GLY A 221 -1.75 24.85 2.68
C GLY A 221 -1.56 23.34 2.78
N MET A 222 -0.36 22.94 3.21
CA MET A 222 0.12 21.54 3.21
C MET A 222 -0.41 20.68 4.36
N TRP A 223 -1.42 21.13 5.13
CA TRP A 223 -1.86 20.46 6.37
C TRP A 223 -2.36 19.03 6.16
N LEU A 224 -3.22 18.81 5.16
CA LEU A 224 -3.71 17.47 4.87
C LEU A 224 -2.56 16.57 4.39
N TYR A 225 -1.65 17.11 3.59
CA TYR A 225 -0.50 16.34 3.10
C TYR A 225 0.48 15.99 4.23
N ARG A 226 0.74 16.91 5.16
CA ARG A 226 1.52 16.63 6.39
C ARG A 226 0.84 15.54 7.22
N LEU A 227 -0.49 15.58 7.34
CA LEU A 227 -1.25 14.56 8.04
C LEU A 227 -1.16 13.19 7.34
N ILE A 228 -1.27 13.16 6.00
CA ILE A 228 -1.07 11.96 5.18
C ILE A 228 0.30 11.34 5.43
N VAL A 229 1.35 12.17 5.47
CA VAL A 229 2.72 11.71 5.68
C VAL A 229 2.92 11.21 7.12
N LYS A 230 2.35 11.89 8.12
CA LYS A 230 2.56 11.57 9.53
C LYS A 230 1.75 10.35 10.00
N GLU A 231 0.45 10.34 9.74
CA GLU A 231 -0.50 9.43 10.41
C GLU A 231 -0.99 8.29 9.49
N GLY A 232 -0.85 8.42 8.16
CA GLY A 232 -1.21 7.38 7.19
C GLY A 232 -2.68 7.32 6.80
N MET A 233 -3.05 6.29 6.03
CA MET A 233 -4.39 6.17 5.42
C MET A 233 -5.50 5.95 6.45
N GLU A 234 -5.23 5.17 7.49
CA GLU A 234 -6.23 4.76 8.49
C GLU A 234 -6.81 5.97 9.22
N THR A 235 -5.97 6.93 9.62
CA THR A 235 -6.42 8.16 10.28
C THR A 235 -7.32 9.00 9.38
N ILE A 236 -6.97 9.18 8.09
CA ILE A 236 -7.82 9.91 7.15
C ILE A 236 -9.14 9.18 6.92
N LEU A 237 -9.11 7.84 6.81
CA LEU A 237 -10.32 7.04 6.69
C LEU A 237 -11.25 7.23 7.89
N THR A 238 -10.72 7.21 9.13
CA THR A 238 -11.55 7.46 10.32
C THR A 238 -12.16 8.86 10.32
N LEU A 239 -11.44 9.88 9.86
CA LEU A 239 -11.96 11.25 9.73
C LEU A 239 -13.06 11.35 8.66
N LEU A 240 -12.94 10.59 7.56
CA LEU A 240 -13.97 10.51 6.53
C LEU A 240 -15.22 9.78 7.06
N GLU A 241 -15.05 8.66 7.75
CA GLU A 241 -16.15 7.87 8.33
C GLU A 241 -16.89 8.66 9.44
N GLN A 242 -16.21 9.52 10.20
CA GLN A 242 -16.84 10.39 11.22
C GLN A 242 -17.65 11.56 10.63
N ARG A 243 -17.43 11.91 9.35
CA ARG A 243 -18.08 13.03 8.67
C ARG A 243 -19.08 12.58 7.59
N GLY A 244 -19.16 11.27 7.33
CA GLY A 244 -20.15 10.60 6.47
C GLY A 244 -21.45 10.36 7.22
#